data_AF-A0A2T5D9C6-F1
#
_entry.id   AF-A0A2T5D9C6-F1
#
_cell.length_a   1.000
_cell.length_b   1.000
_cell.length_c   1.000
_cell.angle_alpha   90.00
_cell.angle_beta   90.00
_cell.angle_gamma   90.00
#
_symmetry.space_group_name_H-M   'P 1'
#
loop_
_entity.id
_entity.type
_entity.pdbx_description
1 polymer ?
#
loop_
_entity_poly.entity_id
_entity_poly.type
_entity_poly.pdbx_seq_one_letter_code
_entity_poly.pdbx_strand_id
1 'polypeptide(L)'
;LFPKNINKKGSVPMHNLLVVFASFFLFLTYISFISLGFFVYKMEKFKKTIFKKDLPFPEYRALEHYKRILKYTNICIFLGLTIGIVTVYFLYSGQLLYSFFSVLSQLTICLLGLKKWYYIKEMILNNYLILNKNNKFKTYSLTDLKEQSKVLSWQIKMIYLVYITICFAIIALITGYLTKLI
;
A
#
# COMPACT_ATOMS: atom_id res chain seq x y z
N LEU A 1 -10.47 -12.32 -56.81
CA LEU A 1 -9.74 -13.57 -56.54
C LEU A 1 -9.26 -13.55 -55.09
N PHE A 2 -10.02 -14.16 -54.19
CA PHE A 2 -9.57 -14.41 -52.81
C PHE A 2 -8.55 -15.56 -52.83
N PRO A 3 -7.48 -15.53 -52.04
CA PRO A 3 -7.00 -16.73 -51.40
C PRO A 3 -7.71 -16.87 -50.06
N LYS A 4 -8.65 -17.81 -50.05
CA LYS A 4 -9.15 -18.48 -48.86
C LYS A 4 -8.04 -19.41 -48.41
N ASN A 5 -7.43 -19.21 -47.23
CA ASN A 5 -6.90 -20.34 -46.49
C ASN A 5 -6.80 -20.09 -44.98
N ILE A 6 -7.76 -20.72 -44.30
CA ILE A 6 -7.62 -21.47 -43.05
C ILE A 6 -7.40 -20.65 -41.78
N ASN A 7 -8.52 -20.48 -41.07
CA ASN A 7 -8.57 -20.50 -39.62
C ASN A 7 -7.51 -21.45 -39.02
N LYS A 8 -6.45 -20.90 -38.43
CA LYS A 8 -5.86 -21.51 -37.23
C LYS A 8 -6.64 -20.99 -36.02
N LYS A 9 -7.73 -21.69 -35.71
CA LYS A 9 -8.29 -21.74 -34.36
C LYS A 9 -7.15 -22.14 -33.40
N GLY A 10 -6.93 -21.37 -32.34
CA GLY A 10 -6.44 -21.93 -31.08
C GLY A 10 -5.20 -21.32 -30.43
N SER A 11 -4.55 -20.29 -30.97
CA SER A 11 -3.50 -19.58 -30.23
C SER A 11 -3.92 -18.13 -30.01
N VAL A 12 -4.36 -17.81 -28.80
CA VAL A 12 -4.30 -16.41 -28.33
C VAL A 12 -2.85 -15.99 -28.53
N PRO A 13 -2.55 -14.94 -29.32
CA PRO A 13 -1.16 -14.53 -29.53
C PRO A 13 -0.53 -14.29 -28.15
N MET A 14 0.65 -14.83 -27.91
CA MET A 14 1.33 -14.83 -26.61
C MET A 14 1.39 -13.42 -25.97
N HIS A 15 1.48 -12.39 -26.82
CA HIS A 15 1.33 -10.99 -26.49
C HIS A 15 -0.01 -10.66 -25.78
N ASN A 16 -1.16 -11.07 -26.34
CA ASN A 16 -2.48 -10.80 -25.74
C ASN A 16 -2.66 -11.52 -24.39
N LEU A 17 -2.08 -12.71 -24.22
CA LEU A 17 -2.15 -13.44 -22.96
C LEU A 17 -1.31 -12.76 -21.87
N LEU A 18 -0.10 -12.28 -22.20
CA LEU A 18 0.75 -11.54 -21.27
C LEU A 18 0.14 -10.19 -20.87
N VAL A 19 -0.49 -9.48 -21.81
CA VAL A 19 -1.23 -8.22 -21.52
C VAL A 19 -2.37 -8.47 -20.54
N VAL A 20 -3.19 -9.50 -20.76
CA VAL A 20 -4.30 -9.86 -19.86
C VAL A 20 -3.76 -10.23 -18.47
N PHE A 21 -2.67 -10.99 -18.42
CA PHE A 21 -2.04 -11.41 -17.17
C PHE A 21 -1.45 -10.22 -16.40
N ALA A 22 -0.74 -9.31 -17.06
CA ALA A 22 -0.22 -8.08 -16.45
C ALA A 22 -1.36 -7.19 -15.92
N SER A 23 -2.44 -7.05 -16.69
CA SER A 23 -3.63 -6.29 -16.30
C SER A 23 -4.31 -6.89 -15.05
N PHE A 24 -4.38 -8.22 -14.96
CA PHE A 24 -4.91 -8.92 -13.79
C PHE A 24 -4.12 -8.62 -12.51
N PHE A 25 -2.78 -8.66 -12.55
CA PHE A 25 -1.96 -8.34 -11.38
C PHE A 25 -2.02 -6.86 -11.00
N LEU A 26 -2.20 -5.96 -11.97
CA LEU A 26 -2.41 -4.53 -11.68
C LEU A 26 -3.76 -4.30 -11.00
N PHE A 27 -4.80 -5.02 -11.41
CA PHE A 27 -6.08 -4.99 -10.73
C PHE A 27 -5.99 -5.52 -9.29
N LEU A 28 -5.25 -6.61 -9.07
CA LEU A 28 -4.97 -7.12 -7.72
C LEU A 28 -4.17 -6.13 -6.86
N THR A 29 -3.19 -5.44 -7.46
CA THR A 29 -2.43 -4.37 -6.81
C THR A 29 -3.37 -3.25 -6.33
N TYR A 30 -4.33 -2.86 -7.18
CA TYR A 30 -5.34 -1.84 -6.86
C TYR A 30 -6.26 -2.28 -5.70
N ILE A 31 -6.80 -3.50 -5.73
CA ILE A 31 -7.62 -4.04 -4.63
C ILE A 31 -6.83 -4.07 -3.32
N SER A 32 -5.57 -4.48 -3.38
CA SER A 32 -4.69 -4.51 -2.21
C SER A 32 -4.48 -3.11 -1.61
N PHE A 33 -4.30 -2.09 -2.46
CA PHE A 33 -4.22 -0.70 -2.03
C PHE A 33 -5.51 -0.18 -1.39
N ILE A 34 -6.68 -0.52 -1.93
CA ILE A 34 -7.97 -0.16 -1.30
C ILE A 34 -8.06 -0.78 0.10
N SER A 35 -7.74 -2.07 0.22
CA SER A 35 -7.75 -2.79 1.49
C SER A 35 -6.78 -2.15 2.50
N LEU A 36 -5.58 -1.79 2.05
CA LEU A 36 -4.60 -1.05 2.85
C LEU A 36 -5.19 0.27 3.33
N GLY A 37 -5.81 1.05 2.44
CA GLY A 37 -6.48 2.32 2.77
C GLY A 37 -7.55 2.15 3.85
N PHE A 38 -8.35 1.08 3.80
CA PHE A 38 -9.33 0.76 4.82
C PHE A 38 -8.70 0.55 6.21
N PHE A 39 -7.62 -0.23 6.31
CA PHE A 39 -6.94 -0.43 7.60
C PHE A 39 -6.25 0.83 8.12
N VAL A 40 -5.68 1.64 7.22
CA VAL A 40 -5.12 2.96 7.57
C VAL A 40 -6.19 3.84 8.17
N TYR A 41 -7.35 3.94 7.52
CA TYR A 41 -8.49 4.72 8.01
C TYR A 41 -8.95 4.22 9.39
N LYS A 42 -9.05 2.90 9.56
CA LYS A 42 -9.44 2.28 10.83
C LYS A 42 -8.48 2.64 11.96
N MET A 43 -7.17 2.60 11.70
CA MET A 43 -6.14 2.99 12.65
C MET A 43 -6.20 4.49 12.99
N GLU A 44 -6.39 5.35 12.00
CA GLU A 44 -6.53 6.80 12.20
C GLU A 44 -7.80 7.14 13.00
N LYS A 45 -8.92 6.46 12.74
CA LYS A 45 -10.15 6.61 13.53
C LYS A 45 -9.91 6.23 15.00
N PHE A 46 -9.22 5.13 15.25
CA PHE A 46 -8.85 4.69 16.60
C PHE A 46 -7.96 5.73 17.31
N LYS A 47 -6.91 6.22 16.64
CA LYS A 47 -6.04 7.28 17.17
C LYS A 47 -6.80 8.55 17.52
N LYS A 48 -7.74 8.99 16.66
CA LYS A 48 -8.60 10.16 16.92
C LYS A 48 -9.48 9.96 18.16
N THR A 49 -10.03 8.77 18.36
CA THR A 49 -10.84 8.45 19.55
C THR A 49 -10.01 8.54 20.82
N ILE A 50 -8.81 7.96 20.82
CA ILE A 50 -7.93 7.97 21.99
C ILE A 50 -7.44 9.39 22.30
N PHE A 51 -7.11 10.19 21.29
CA PHE A 51 -6.61 11.55 21.49
C PHE A 51 -7.60 12.47 22.22
N LYS A 52 -8.90 12.12 22.27
CA LYS A 52 -9.91 12.83 23.07
C LYS A 52 -9.75 12.60 24.58
N LYS A 53 -9.01 11.58 24.99
CA LYS A 53 -8.66 11.35 26.40
C LYS A 53 -7.54 12.30 26.82
N ASP A 54 -7.47 12.63 28.11
CA ASP A 54 -6.27 13.24 28.67
C ASP A 54 -5.15 12.21 28.74
N LEU A 55 -4.01 12.56 28.18
CA LEU A 55 -2.89 11.66 27.94
C LEU A 55 -1.58 12.37 28.23
N PRO A 56 -0.60 11.65 28.81
CA PRO A 56 0.72 12.19 29.09
C PRO A 56 1.49 12.53 27.80
N PHE A 57 2.46 13.43 27.93
CA PHE A 57 3.42 13.70 26.85
C PHE A 57 4.44 12.54 26.74
N PRO A 58 4.90 12.19 25.52
CA PRO A 58 5.95 11.20 25.33
C PRO A 58 7.31 11.70 25.81
N GLU A 59 8.18 10.75 26.16
CA GLU A 59 9.60 11.02 26.40
C GLU A 59 10.28 11.63 25.16
N TYR A 60 11.15 12.61 25.39
CA TYR A 60 11.76 13.45 24.36
C TYR A 60 12.58 12.65 23.32
N ARG A 61 13.23 11.55 23.74
CA ARG A 61 14.10 10.75 22.87
C ARG A 61 13.30 9.88 21.89
N ALA A 62 12.17 9.33 22.33
CA ALA A 62 11.24 8.61 21.46
C ALA A 62 10.51 9.56 20.48
N LEU A 63 10.34 10.82 20.88
CA LEU A 63 9.66 11.85 20.10
C LEU A 63 10.38 12.25 18.81
N GLU A 64 11.71 12.41 18.84
CA GLU A 64 12.48 12.80 17.64
C GLU A 64 12.47 11.72 16.57
N HIS A 65 12.67 10.47 16.98
CA HIS A 65 12.64 9.32 16.07
C HIS A 65 11.24 9.14 15.47
N TYR A 66 10.19 9.31 16.29
CA TYR A 66 8.79 9.24 15.87
C TYR A 66 8.38 10.40 14.95
N LYS A 67 8.85 11.64 15.20
CA LYS A 67 8.62 12.81 14.34
C LYS A 67 9.13 12.58 12.91
N ARG A 68 10.33 12.03 12.77
CA ARG A 68 10.95 11.80 11.46
C ARG A 68 10.19 10.75 10.63
N ILE A 69 9.71 9.69 11.28
CA ILE A 69 8.99 8.59 10.63
C ILE A 69 7.57 8.98 10.20
N LEU A 70 6.86 9.84 10.95
CA LEU A 70 5.46 10.17 10.69
C LEU A 70 5.19 11.38 9.80
N LYS A 71 6.14 12.31 9.66
CA LYS A 71 5.91 13.56 8.93
C LYS A 71 5.52 13.35 7.46
N TYR A 72 5.91 12.23 6.85
CA TYR A 72 5.75 12.01 5.42
C TYR A 72 4.72 10.94 5.04
N THR A 73 4.31 10.06 5.96
CA THR A 73 3.73 8.76 5.58
C THR A 73 2.22 8.75 5.34
N ASN A 74 1.43 9.59 6.01
CA ASN A 74 -0.01 9.69 5.68
C ASN A 74 -0.20 10.31 4.29
N ILE A 75 0.68 11.24 3.92
CA ILE A 75 0.79 11.79 2.57
C ILE A 75 1.24 10.69 1.60
N CYS A 76 2.25 9.88 1.93
CA CYS A 76 2.68 8.77 1.07
C CYS A 76 1.54 7.81 0.73
N ILE A 77 0.72 7.39 1.70
CA ILE A 77 -0.39 6.45 1.43
C ILE A 77 -1.47 7.09 0.55
N PHE A 78 -1.81 8.34 0.82
CA PHE A 78 -2.76 9.09 -0.01
C PHE A 78 -2.23 9.26 -1.43
N LEU A 79 -0.95 9.61 -1.58
CA LEU A 79 -0.26 9.65 -2.86
C LEU A 79 -0.29 8.28 -3.56
N GLY A 80 -0.03 7.19 -2.84
CA GLY A 80 -0.04 5.83 -3.39
C GLY A 80 -1.41 5.40 -3.94
N LEU A 81 -2.49 5.80 -3.25
CA LEU A 81 -3.86 5.61 -3.72
C LEU A 81 -4.16 6.45 -4.97
N THR A 82 -3.77 7.73 -4.98
CA THR A 82 -3.96 8.60 -6.15
C THR A 82 -3.18 8.11 -7.36
N ILE A 83 -1.94 7.67 -7.16
CA ILE A 83 -1.10 7.08 -8.20
C ILE A 83 -1.73 5.77 -8.68
N GLY A 84 -2.38 4.98 -7.82
CA GLY A 84 -3.08 3.77 -8.23
C GLY A 84 -4.25 4.00 -9.18
N ILE A 85 -5.04 5.06 -8.94
CA ILE A 85 -6.11 5.46 -9.84
C ILE A 85 -5.52 5.88 -11.21
N VAL A 86 -4.43 6.65 -11.18
CA VAL A 86 -3.70 7.09 -12.37
C VAL A 86 -3.09 5.90 -13.14
N THR A 87 -2.55 4.90 -12.44
CA THR A 87 -2.01 3.66 -13.05
C THR A 87 -3.09 2.93 -13.84
N VAL A 88 -4.29 2.78 -13.28
CA VAL A 88 -5.43 2.11 -13.93
C VAL A 88 -5.89 2.91 -15.15
N TYR A 89 -5.98 4.24 -15.03
CA TYR A 89 -6.32 5.10 -16.16
C TYR A 89 -5.33 4.95 -17.32
N PHE A 90 -4.02 5.01 -17.04
CA PHE A 90 -3.00 4.84 -18.07
C PHE A 90 -3.07 3.46 -18.72
N LEU A 91 -3.41 2.42 -17.95
CA LEU A 91 -3.56 1.07 -18.47
C LEU A 91 -4.74 0.94 -19.43
N TYR A 92 -5.90 1.51 -19.07
CA TYR A 92 -7.07 1.56 -19.96
C TYR A 92 -6.79 2.36 -21.24
N SER A 93 -5.97 3.41 -21.15
CA SER A 93 -5.60 4.24 -22.31
C SER A 93 -4.50 3.63 -23.20
N GLY A 94 -4.01 2.42 -22.89
CA GLY A 94 -2.93 1.77 -23.65
C GLY A 94 -1.53 2.38 -23.44
N GLN A 95 -1.40 3.28 -22.47
CA GLN A 95 -0.16 4.02 -22.17
C GLN A 95 0.75 3.22 -21.23
N LEU A 96 1.21 2.06 -21.69
CA LEU A 96 1.95 1.09 -20.88
C LEU A 96 3.17 1.68 -20.16
N LEU A 97 3.92 2.56 -20.82
CA LEU A 97 5.14 3.18 -20.26
C LEU A 97 4.83 4.07 -19.04
N TYR A 98 3.71 4.80 -19.07
CA TYR A 98 3.25 5.61 -17.95
C TYR A 98 2.69 4.74 -16.81
N SER A 99 1.96 3.66 -17.14
CA SER A 99 1.56 2.66 -16.14
C SER A 99 2.78 2.05 -15.43
N PHE A 100 3.86 1.77 -16.15
CA PHE A 100 5.13 1.28 -15.59
C PHE A 100 5.72 2.23 -14.54
N PHE A 101 5.90 3.51 -14.90
CA PHE A 101 6.42 4.51 -13.97
C PHE A 101 5.50 4.74 -12.77
N SER A 102 4.19 4.66 -13.00
CA SER A 102 3.18 4.76 -11.95
C SER A 102 3.32 3.62 -10.93
N VAL A 103 3.46 2.38 -11.40
CA VAL A 103 3.67 1.21 -10.53
C VAL A 103 4.98 1.30 -9.74
N LEU A 104 6.07 1.75 -10.37
CA LEU A 104 7.34 1.99 -9.67
C LEU A 104 7.18 3.02 -8.54
N SER A 105 6.46 4.10 -8.82
CA SER A 105 6.17 5.13 -7.81
C SER A 105 5.33 4.59 -6.65
N GLN A 106 4.36 3.71 -6.94
CA GLN A 106 3.59 3.02 -5.90
C GLN A 106 4.46 2.10 -5.04
N LEU A 107 5.40 1.36 -5.64
CA LEU A 107 6.35 0.52 -4.91
C LEU A 107 7.22 1.34 -3.95
N THR A 108 7.75 2.47 -4.39
CA THR A 108 8.54 3.36 -3.53
C THR A 108 7.73 3.83 -2.32
N ILE A 109 6.47 4.19 -2.54
CA ILE A 109 5.54 4.60 -1.47
C ILE A 109 5.26 3.45 -0.50
N CYS A 110 5.01 2.24 -1.01
CA CYS A 110 4.81 1.04 -0.20
C CYS A 110 6.01 0.77 0.73
N LEU A 111 7.23 0.87 0.19
CA LEU A 111 8.46 0.66 0.97
C LEU A 111 8.65 1.74 2.06
N LEU A 112 8.34 3.00 1.76
CA LEU A 112 8.34 4.07 2.76
C LEU A 112 7.28 3.85 3.85
N GLY A 113 6.09 3.37 3.47
CA GLY A 113 5.02 3.02 4.41
C GLY A 113 5.38 1.87 5.34
N LEU A 114 6.08 0.85 4.83
CA LEU A 114 6.46 -0.35 5.56
C LEU A 114 7.24 -0.04 6.84
N LYS A 115 8.28 0.82 6.75
CA LYS A 115 9.10 1.23 7.89
C LYS A 115 8.26 1.79 9.04
N LYS A 116 7.23 2.59 8.73
CA LYS A 116 6.31 3.14 9.74
C LYS A 116 5.49 2.06 10.42
N TRP A 117 4.88 1.14 9.66
CA TRP A 117 4.00 0.16 10.28
C TRP A 117 4.77 -0.85 11.13
N TYR A 118 6.01 -1.18 10.77
CA TYR A 118 6.90 -1.93 11.64
C TYR A 118 7.16 -1.20 12.96
N TYR A 119 7.48 0.09 12.89
CA TYR A 119 7.71 0.89 14.09
C TYR A 119 6.45 1.01 14.97
N ILE A 120 5.28 1.20 14.37
CA ILE A 120 4.00 1.23 15.11
C ILE A 120 3.69 -0.15 15.72
N LYS A 121 3.95 -1.25 14.99
CA LYS A 121 3.81 -2.61 15.51
C LYS A 121 4.69 -2.80 16.75
N GLU A 122 5.93 -2.36 16.70
CA GLU A 122 6.87 -2.45 17.83
C GLU A 122 6.38 -1.66 19.05
N MET A 123 5.84 -0.45 18.85
CA MET A 123 5.22 0.31 19.95
C MET A 123 4.05 -0.44 20.60
N ILE A 124 3.16 -1.00 19.78
CA ILE A 124 1.99 -1.75 20.27
C ILE A 124 2.44 -3.00 21.05
N LEU A 125 3.50 -3.68 20.61
CA LEU A 125 4.09 -4.80 21.34
C LEU A 125 4.66 -4.36 22.69
N ASN A 126 5.19 -3.14 22.77
CA ASN A 126 5.65 -2.53 24.02
C ASN A 126 4.51 -1.88 24.83
N ASN A 127 3.24 -2.19 24.52
CA ASN A 127 2.04 -1.71 25.22
C ASN A 127 1.82 -0.19 25.15
N TYR A 128 2.41 0.54 24.19
CA TYR A 128 2.15 1.96 24.06
C TYR A 128 1.92 2.41 22.62
N LEU A 129 1.36 3.60 22.46
CA LEU A 129 1.18 4.24 21.17
C LEU A 129 1.43 5.73 21.32
N ILE A 130 2.40 6.26 20.58
CA ILE A 130 2.55 7.71 20.45
C ILE A 130 1.48 8.21 19.46
N LEU A 131 0.88 9.34 19.74
CA LEU A 131 -0.11 10.03 18.93
C LEU A 131 0.45 11.39 18.52
N ASN A 132 0.13 11.86 17.31
CA ASN A 132 0.47 13.20 16.83
C ASN A 132 -0.79 13.91 16.32
N LYS A 133 -1.06 15.12 16.82
CA LYS A 133 -2.09 16.01 16.30
C LYS A 133 -1.63 17.46 16.43
N ASN A 134 -1.64 18.22 15.33
CA ASN A 134 -1.26 19.64 15.29
C ASN A 134 0.10 19.91 15.98
N ASN A 135 1.12 19.10 15.68
CA ASN A 135 2.46 19.13 16.30
C ASN A 135 2.51 18.83 17.81
N LYS A 136 1.39 18.47 18.44
CA LYS A 136 1.34 17.97 19.82
C LYS A 136 1.42 16.45 19.81
N PHE A 137 2.30 15.92 20.63
CA PHE A 137 2.48 14.48 20.78
C PHE A 137 2.00 14.03 22.14
N LYS A 138 1.31 12.89 22.19
CA LYS A 138 0.76 12.29 23.41
C LYS A 138 1.07 10.79 23.41
N THR A 139 1.27 10.19 24.57
CA THR A 139 1.46 8.74 24.71
C THR A 139 0.20 8.12 25.27
N TYR A 140 -0.23 7.02 24.66
CA TYR A 140 -1.32 6.20 25.17
C TYR A 140 -0.80 4.83 25.57
N SER A 141 -1.15 4.39 26.78
CA SER A 141 -0.85 3.03 27.26
C SER A 141 -1.99 2.10 26.87
N LEU A 142 -1.65 1.00 26.20
CA LEU A 142 -2.56 -0.07 25.82
C LEU A 142 -2.63 -1.08 26.98
N THR A 143 -3.38 -0.73 28.02
CA THR A 143 -3.51 -1.57 29.23
C THR A 143 -4.49 -2.73 29.06
N ASP A 144 -5.47 -2.62 28.15
CA ASP A 144 -6.40 -3.71 27.82
C ASP A 144 -5.82 -4.62 26.72
N LEU A 145 -5.58 -5.89 27.08
CA LEU A 145 -5.09 -6.93 26.18
C LEU A 145 -6.00 -7.15 24.96
N LYS A 146 -7.32 -6.98 25.11
CA LYS A 146 -8.27 -7.12 23.98
C LYS A 146 -8.10 -5.97 22.99
N GLU A 147 -7.90 -4.75 23.47
CA GLU A 147 -7.62 -3.59 22.64
C GLU A 147 -6.26 -3.71 21.95
N GLN A 148 -5.23 -4.07 22.69
CA GLN A 148 -3.87 -4.26 22.18
C GLN A 148 -3.83 -5.29 21.05
N SER A 149 -4.36 -6.51 21.29
CA SER A 149 -4.38 -7.59 20.30
C SER A 149 -5.15 -7.20 19.03
N LYS A 150 -6.26 -6.47 19.17
CA LYS A 150 -7.07 -5.96 18.05
C LYS A 150 -6.29 -4.95 17.20
N VAL A 151 -5.62 -3.99 17.83
CA VAL A 151 -4.85 -2.95 17.14
C VAL A 151 -3.59 -3.54 16.50
N LEU A 152 -2.92 -4.47 17.19
CA LEU A 152 -1.79 -5.23 16.68
C LEU A 152 -2.18 -6.03 15.42
N SER A 153 -3.33 -6.71 15.45
CA SER A 153 -3.87 -7.44 14.30
C SER A 153 -4.04 -6.53 13.08
N TRP A 154 -4.51 -5.29 13.28
CA TRP A 154 -4.63 -4.33 12.18
C TRP A 154 -3.27 -3.94 11.61
N GLN A 155 -2.28 -3.63 12.45
CA GLN A 155 -0.93 -3.31 11.97
C GLN A 155 -0.29 -4.47 11.21
N ILE A 156 -0.44 -5.70 11.71
CA ILE A 156 0.06 -6.90 11.04
C ILE A 156 -0.59 -7.05 9.66
N LYS A 157 -1.91 -6.90 9.56
CA LYS A 157 -2.63 -6.93 8.28
C LYS A 157 -2.15 -5.86 7.31
N MET A 158 -1.86 -4.64 7.79
CA MET A 158 -1.30 -3.57 6.96
C MET A 158 0.07 -3.95 6.38
N ILE A 159 0.95 -4.52 7.21
CA ILE A 159 2.28 -4.98 6.77
C ILE A 159 2.13 -6.07 5.69
N TYR A 160 1.29 -7.09 5.93
CA TYR A 160 1.06 -8.15 4.95
C TYR A 160 0.46 -7.63 3.64
N LEU A 161 -0.52 -6.73 3.71
CA LEU A 161 -1.10 -6.11 2.52
C LEU A 161 -0.05 -5.40 1.69
N VAL A 162 0.97 -4.79 2.31
CA VAL A 162 2.02 -4.12 1.55
C VAL A 162 2.99 -5.08 0.91
N TYR A 163 3.34 -6.18 1.58
CA TYR A 163 4.09 -7.25 0.91
C TYR A 163 3.32 -7.83 -0.28
N ILE A 164 2.03 -8.12 -0.11
CA ILE A 164 1.17 -8.60 -1.18
C ILE A 164 1.12 -7.60 -2.35
N THR A 165 0.95 -6.31 -2.04
CA THR A 165 0.94 -5.23 -3.03
C THR A 165 2.25 -5.17 -3.81
N ILE A 166 3.40 -5.28 -3.10
CA ILE A 166 4.72 -5.30 -3.72
C ILE A 166 4.87 -6.52 -4.63
N CYS A 167 4.47 -7.71 -4.18
CA CYS A 167 4.52 -8.92 -5.00
C CYS A 167 3.70 -8.78 -6.29
N PHE A 168 2.45 -8.31 -6.19
CA PHE A 168 1.60 -8.11 -7.37
C PHE A 168 2.16 -7.06 -8.33
N ALA A 169 2.65 -5.94 -7.80
CA ALA A 169 3.29 -4.90 -8.60
C ALA A 169 4.54 -5.41 -9.32
N ILE A 170 5.39 -6.21 -8.67
CA ILE A 170 6.58 -6.81 -9.29
C ILE A 170 6.18 -7.79 -10.41
N ILE A 171 5.19 -8.66 -10.18
CA ILE A 171 4.70 -9.59 -11.20
C ILE A 171 4.15 -8.82 -12.41
N ALA A 172 3.37 -7.76 -12.17
CA ALA A 172 2.88 -6.88 -13.22
C ALA A 172 4.00 -6.20 -14.02
N LEU A 173 5.05 -5.73 -13.35
CA LEU A 173 6.21 -5.12 -14.02
C LEU A 173 6.97 -6.14 -14.88
N ILE A 174 7.22 -7.35 -14.36
CA ILE A 174 7.95 -8.39 -15.10
C ILE A 174 7.14 -8.80 -16.34
N THR A 175 5.84 -9.05 -16.17
CA THR A 175 4.95 -9.50 -17.25
C THR A 175 4.75 -8.42 -18.31
N GLY A 176 4.57 -7.16 -17.89
CA GLY A 176 4.52 -6.03 -18.81
C GLY A 176 5.82 -5.81 -19.59
N TYR A 177 6.98 -6.09 -18.96
CA TYR A 177 8.28 -5.91 -19.59
C TYR A 177 8.53 -7.00 -20.64
N LEU A 178 8.21 -8.26 -20.30
CA LEU A 178 8.25 -9.38 -21.23
C LEU A 178 7.33 -9.16 -22.44
N THR A 179 6.16 -8.55 -22.24
CA THR A 179 5.24 -8.21 -23.33
C THR A 179 5.89 -7.25 -24.34
N LYS A 180 6.74 -6.32 -23.88
CA LYS A 180 7.43 -5.36 -24.77
C LYS A 180 8.57 -5.99 -25.57
N LEU A 181 9.11 -7.12 -25.09
CA LEU A 181 10.25 -7.81 -25.72
C LEU A 181 9.84 -8.83 -26.79
N ILE A 182 8.58 -9.27 -26.79
CA ILE A 182 8.01 -10.29 -27.69
C ILE A 182 7.13 -9.60 -28.74
#